data_AF-A0A395GTI3-F1
#
_entry.id   AF-A0A395GTI3-F1
#
_cell.length_a   1.000
_cell.length_b   1.000
_cell.length_c   1.000
_cell.angle_alpha   90.00
_cell.angle_beta   90.00
_cell.angle_gamma   90.00
#
_symmetry.space_group_name_H-M   'P 1'
#
loop_
_entity.id
_entity.type
_entity.pdbx_description
1 polymer ?
#
loop_
_entity_poly.entity_id
_entity_poly.type
_entity_poly.pdbx_seq_one_letter_code
_entity_poly.pdbx_strand_id
1 'polypeptide(L)'
;MHLISVAIAALLTTVSAIRITKPAAGDTVSCSQPIRFCWEAVVTDPPQFCLFLTNFIEFPPQIFDLRTRVITDGGGCITINPPNCPGPLRTTPYRIRATACGDPNTIYAESGDFRLIP
;
A
#
# COMPACT_ATOMS: atom_id res chain seq x y z
N MET A 1 9.29 -48.75 29.76
CA MET A 1 9.47 -47.29 29.99
C MET A 1 9.06 -46.59 28.71
N HIS A 2 7.89 -45.95 28.69
CA HIS A 2 7.38 -45.26 27.50
C HIS A 2 7.91 -43.82 27.47
N LEU A 3 8.77 -43.52 26.51
CA LEU A 3 9.21 -42.16 26.22
C LEU A 3 8.13 -41.48 25.36
N ILE A 4 7.40 -40.54 25.96
CA ILE A 4 6.44 -39.70 25.24
C ILE A 4 7.27 -38.72 24.39
N SER A 5 7.25 -38.91 23.07
CA SER A 5 7.82 -37.95 22.13
C SER A 5 6.91 -36.73 22.05
N VAL A 6 7.28 -35.65 22.74
CA VAL A 6 6.61 -34.35 22.62
C VAL A 6 7.17 -33.67 21.37
N ALA A 7 6.43 -33.71 20.27
CA ALA A 7 6.72 -32.91 19.09
C ALA A 7 6.29 -31.46 19.36
N ILE A 8 7.27 -30.56 19.52
CA ILE A 8 7.02 -29.12 19.60
C ILE A 8 6.81 -28.62 18.17
N ALA A 9 5.55 -28.41 17.78
CA ALA A 9 5.21 -27.70 16.56
C ALA A 9 5.53 -26.22 16.75
N ALA A 10 6.68 -25.76 16.25
CA ALA A 10 6.99 -24.34 16.21
C ALA A 10 6.06 -23.65 15.19
N LEU A 11 5.14 -22.82 15.68
CA LEU A 11 4.35 -21.92 14.84
C LEU A 11 5.30 -20.85 14.28
N LEU A 12 5.69 -21.00 13.02
CA LEU A 12 6.30 -19.94 12.23
C LEU A 12 5.21 -18.87 12.01
N THR A 13 5.15 -17.86 12.87
CA THR A 13 4.35 -16.67 12.57
C THR A 13 5.03 -15.95 11.41
N THR A 14 4.54 -16.17 10.20
CA THR A 14 4.91 -15.33 9.06
C THR A 14 4.43 -13.93 9.37
N VAL A 15 5.35 -13.06 9.78
CA VAL A 15 5.08 -11.62 9.91
C VAL A 15 4.80 -11.11 8.50
N SER A 16 3.54 -11.06 8.09
CA SER A 16 3.20 -10.40 6.83
C SER A 16 3.22 -8.90 7.06
N ALA A 17 4.21 -8.21 6.52
CA ALA A 17 4.21 -6.75 6.49
C ALA A 17 2.94 -6.21 5.80
N ILE A 18 2.63 -4.92 5.99
CA ILE A 18 1.53 -4.23 5.29
C ILE A 18 1.47 -4.67 3.82
N ARG A 19 0.31 -5.14 3.39
CA ARG A 19 0.09 -5.60 2.02
C ARG A 19 -1.05 -4.84 1.39
N ILE A 20 -0.75 -4.06 0.36
CA ILE A 20 -1.78 -3.32 -0.38
C ILE A 20 -2.50 -4.27 -1.33
N THR A 21 -3.83 -4.38 -1.18
CA THR A 21 -4.69 -5.27 -1.97
C THR A 21 -5.49 -4.51 -3.02
N LYS A 22 -5.72 -3.21 -2.82
CA LYS A 22 -6.28 -2.30 -3.83
C LYS A 22 -5.59 -0.93 -3.80
N PRO A 23 -5.26 -0.33 -4.97
CA PRO A 23 -5.38 -0.90 -6.32
C PRO A 23 -4.51 -2.15 -6.53
N ALA A 24 -5.04 -3.12 -7.27
CA ALA A 24 -4.32 -4.33 -7.65
C ALA A 24 -3.58 -4.11 -8.97
N ALA A 25 -2.63 -5.01 -9.27
CA ALA A 25 -1.94 -4.98 -10.55
C ALA A 25 -2.94 -5.10 -11.71
N GLY A 26 -2.82 -4.21 -12.70
CA GLY A 26 -3.70 -4.16 -13.87
C GLY A 26 -5.02 -3.40 -13.67
N ASP A 27 -5.32 -2.92 -12.46
CA ASP A 27 -6.50 -2.09 -12.24
C ASP A 27 -6.42 -0.79 -13.10
N THR A 28 -7.59 -0.25 -13.45
CA THR A 28 -7.71 1.11 -13.98
C THR A 28 -8.40 1.98 -12.93
N VAL A 29 -7.77 3.08 -12.56
CA VAL A 29 -8.25 4.03 -11.55
C VAL A 29 -8.49 5.37 -12.23
N SER A 30 -9.67 5.96 -12.01
CA SER A 30 -9.98 7.30 -12.53
C SER A 30 -9.70 8.37 -11.49
N CYS A 31 -9.07 9.44 -11.93
CA CYS A 31 -8.84 10.68 -11.21
C CYS A 31 -10.14 11.39 -10.80
N SER A 32 -11.16 11.31 -11.64
CA SER A 32 -12.46 11.93 -11.39
C SER A 32 -13.31 11.20 -10.34
N GLN A 33 -12.87 10.02 -9.88
CA GLN A 33 -13.63 9.18 -8.96
C GLN A 33 -12.86 8.94 -7.65
N PRO A 34 -13.57 8.70 -6.53
CA PRO A 34 -12.92 8.29 -5.30
C PRO A 34 -12.13 6.99 -5.47
N ILE A 35 -10.88 6.96 -5.02
CA ILE A 35 -10.02 5.77 -5.08
C ILE A 35 -10.31 4.90 -3.86
N ARG A 36 -10.64 3.63 -4.10
CA ARG A 36 -10.71 2.63 -3.04
C ARG A 36 -9.33 2.05 -2.78
N PHE A 37 -8.78 2.34 -1.60
CA PHE A 37 -7.52 1.79 -1.13
C PHE A 37 -7.79 0.71 -0.09
N CYS A 38 -7.21 -0.47 -0.25
CA CYS A 38 -7.36 -1.57 0.70
C CYS A 38 -6.00 -2.18 1.04
N TRP A 39 -5.84 -2.62 2.28
CA TRP A 39 -4.62 -3.27 2.76
C TRP A 39 -4.91 -4.34 3.81
N GLU A 40 -3.95 -5.23 4.00
CA GLU A 40 -3.83 -6.18 5.11
C GLU A 40 -2.63 -5.75 5.95
N ALA A 41 -2.66 -6.01 7.27
CA ALA A 41 -1.55 -5.71 8.16
C ALA A 41 -1.49 -6.71 9.33
N VAL A 42 -0.33 -6.82 9.96
CA VAL A 42 -0.12 -7.59 11.19
C VAL A 42 0.13 -6.67 12.37
N VAL A 43 -0.01 -7.24 13.58
CA VAL A 43 0.10 -6.49 14.85
C VAL A 43 1.46 -5.82 15.08
N THR A 44 2.51 -6.22 14.36
CA THR A 44 3.85 -5.62 14.45
C THR A 44 4.10 -4.51 13.43
N ASP A 45 3.16 -4.23 12.53
CA ASP A 45 3.28 -3.13 11.58
C ASP A 45 3.19 -1.76 12.28
N PRO A 46 3.74 -0.69 11.67
CA PRO A 46 3.58 0.66 12.18
C PRO A 46 2.11 1.00 12.45
N PRO A 47 1.76 1.69 13.54
CA PRO A 47 0.35 1.97 13.89
C PRO A 47 -0.35 2.93 12.92
N GLN A 48 0.45 3.67 12.14
CA GLN A 48 -0.03 4.57 11.10
C GLN A 48 0.97 4.67 9.94
N PHE A 49 0.48 5.03 8.76
CA PHE A 49 1.28 5.32 7.58
C PHE A 49 0.67 6.44 6.74
N CYS A 50 1.44 6.93 5.77
CA CYS A 50 1.00 7.91 4.79
C CYS A 50 1.01 7.31 3.38
N LEU A 51 0.07 7.76 2.54
CA LEU A 51 -0.14 7.27 1.19
C LEU A 51 0.32 8.28 0.16
N PHE A 52 1.17 7.82 -0.76
CA PHE A 52 1.64 8.58 -1.91
C PHE A 52 1.27 7.86 -3.20
N LEU A 53 0.76 8.63 -4.18
CA LEU A 53 0.64 8.20 -5.56
C LEU A 53 1.97 8.48 -6.25
N THR A 54 2.51 7.48 -6.94
CA THR A 54 3.86 7.58 -7.48
C THR A 54 3.98 6.99 -8.88
N ASN A 55 4.88 7.57 -9.67
CA ASN A 55 5.39 7.00 -10.89
C ASN A 55 6.90 7.29 -10.95
N PHE A 56 7.70 6.24 -10.76
CA PHE A 56 9.17 6.29 -10.77
C PHE A 56 9.77 5.71 -12.06
N ILE A 57 8.93 5.31 -13.03
CA ILE A 57 9.40 4.69 -14.27
C ILE A 57 9.98 5.77 -15.20
N GLU A 58 9.35 6.94 -15.27
CA GLU A 58 9.81 8.05 -16.09
C GLU A 58 10.47 9.15 -15.22
N PHE A 59 11.52 9.77 -15.75
CA PHE A 59 12.17 10.93 -15.12
C PHE A 59 11.52 12.25 -15.61
N PRO A 60 11.27 13.23 -14.73
CA PRO A 60 11.45 13.18 -13.28
C PRO A 60 10.37 12.32 -12.59
N PRO A 61 10.68 11.64 -11.46
CA PRO A 61 9.68 10.89 -10.71
C PRO A 61 8.49 11.78 -10.31
N GLN A 62 7.31 11.21 -10.37
CA GLN A 62 6.08 11.82 -9.92
C GLN A 62 5.72 11.26 -8.55
N ILE A 63 5.49 12.16 -7.56
CA ILE A 63 5.14 11.83 -6.18
C ILE A 63 4.06 12.80 -5.74
N PHE A 64 2.90 12.29 -5.34
CA PHE A 64 1.74 13.08 -4.93
C PHE A 64 1.17 12.56 -3.62
N ASP A 65 0.92 13.45 -2.66
CA ASP A 65 0.22 13.12 -1.43
C ASP A 65 -1.22 12.70 -1.72
N LEU A 66 -1.61 11.50 -1.28
CA LEU A 66 -2.99 11.02 -1.37
C LEU A 66 -3.72 11.15 -0.04
N ARG A 67 -3.08 10.69 1.03
CA ARG A 67 -3.68 10.65 2.37
C ARG A 67 -2.63 10.59 3.44
N THR A 68 -2.80 11.38 4.48
CA THR A 68 -1.94 11.34 5.67
C THR A 68 -2.60 10.59 6.81
N ARG A 69 -1.78 9.98 7.67
CA ARG A 69 -2.18 9.32 8.93
C ARG A 69 -3.32 8.31 8.75
N VAL A 70 -3.12 7.35 7.85
CA VAL A 70 -3.97 6.15 7.79
C VAL A 70 -3.64 5.29 8.99
N ILE A 71 -4.64 4.94 9.79
CA ILE A 71 -4.49 4.03 10.93
C ILE A 71 -4.44 2.61 10.41
N THR A 72 -3.44 1.84 10.83
CA THR A 72 -3.17 0.51 10.27
C THR A 72 -4.19 -0.53 10.70
N ASP A 73 -4.60 -0.51 11.98
CA ASP A 73 -5.66 -1.32 12.64
C ASP A 73 -5.94 -2.73 12.07
N GLY A 74 -4.88 -3.51 11.80
CA GLY A 74 -5.02 -4.89 11.28
C GLY A 74 -5.46 -5.03 9.82
N GLY A 75 -5.53 -3.92 9.07
CA GLY A 75 -6.00 -3.92 7.68
C GLY A 75 -7.34 -3.23 7.51
N GLY A 76 -7.74 -3.05 6.24
CA GLY A 76 -9.05 -2.49 5.94
C GLY A 76 -9.13 -1.88 4.55
N CYS A 77 -10.21 -1.13 4.32
CA CYS A 77 -10.39 -0.32 3.13
C CYS A 77 -10.79 1.10 3.53
N ILE A 78 -10.22 2.09 2.84
CA ILE A 78 -10.66 3.48 2.91
C ILE A 78 -10.97 4.01 1.52
N THR A 79 -11.80 5.04 1.47
CA THR A 79 -12.01 5.84 0.28
C THR A 79 -11.14 7.08 0.37
N ILE A 80 -10.31 7.28 -0.65
CA ILE A 80 -9.53 8.49 -0.85
C ILE A 80 -10.36 9.34 -1.81
N ASN A 81 -10.82 10.50 -1.34
CA ASN A 81 -11.53 11.47 -2.16
C ASN A 81 -10.71 11.80 -3.41
N PRO A 82 -11.37 12.15 -4.54
CA PRO A 82 -10.72 12.27 -5.83
C PRO A 82 -9.42 13.06 -5.68
N PRO A 83 -8.26 12.44 -5.98
CA PRO A 83 -7.00 13.12 -5.82
C PRO A 83 -6.94 14.29 -6.80
N ASN A 84 -6.30 15.37 -6.40
CA ASN A 84 -5.80 16.34 -7.39
C ASN A 84 -4.83 15.58 -8.28
N CYS A 85 -5.28 15.21 -9.48
CA CYS A 85 -4.51 14.26 -10.25
C CYS A 85 -3.19 14.84 -10.73
N PRO A 86 -2.17 13.98 -10.88
CA PRO A 86 -0.91 14.38 -11.50
C PRO A 86 -1.17 15.04 -12.85
N GLY A 87 -0.71 16.28 -13.01
CA GLY A 87 -0.67 16.97 -14.29
C GLY A 87 0.78 17.16 -14.72
N PRO A 88 1.22 16.65 -15.88
CA PRO A 88 0.52 15.75 -16.81
C PRO A 88 0.49 14.28 -16.32
N LEU A 89 -0.55 13.52 -16.69
CA LEU A 89 -0.59 12.07 -16.51
C LEU A 89 0.42 11.38 -17.44
N ARG A 90 1.12 10.38 -16.91
CA ARG A 90 2.05 9.54 -17.66
C ARG A 90 1.34 8.33 -18.26
N THR A 91 1.90 7.80 -19.34
CA THR A 91 1.41 6.56 -19.97
C THR A 91 1.93 5.31 -19.27
N THR A 92 2.99 5.45 -18.48
CA THR A 92 3.53 4.39 -17.62
C THR A 92 2.68 4.18 -16.36
N PRO A 93 2.65 2.96 -15.79
CA PRO A 93 1.86 2.66 -14.61
C PRO A 93 2.20 3.48 -13.37
N TYR A 94 1.20 3.66 -12.51
CA TYR A 94 1.34 4.26 -11.20
C TYR A 94 1.29 3.20 -10.10
N ARG A 95 1.81 3.57 -8.92
CA ARG A 95 1.70 2.79 -7.67
C ARG A 95 1.25 3.68 -6.52
N ILE A 96 0.49 3.11 -5.59
CA ILE A 96 0.28 3.70 -4.27
C ILE A 96 1.32 3.11 -3.32
N ARG A 97 2.05 3.97 -2.62
CA ARG A 97 3.01 3.59 -1.59
C ARG A 97 2.46 3.92 -0.21
N ALA A 98 2.50 2.95 0.70
CA ALA A 98 2.38 3.18 2.13
C ALA A 98 3.78 3.45 2.69
N THR A 99 3.94 4.56 3.41
CA THR A 99 5.25 5.09 3.79
C THR A 99 5.25 5.67 5.20
N ALA A 100 6.43 5.96 5.73
CA ALA A 100 6.56 6.82 6.89
C ALA A 100 5.99 8.22 6.59
N CYS A 101 5.20 8.75 7.51
CA CYS A 101 4.64 10.09 7.33
C CYS A 101 5.75 11.16 7.36
N GLY A 102 5.82 11.96 6.30
CA GLY A 102 6.86 12.98 6.11
C GLY A 102 8.07 12.52 5.31
N ASP A 103 8.16 11.22 4.96
CA ASP A 103 9.22 10.69 4.10
C ASP A 103 8.67 9.68 3.08
N PRO A 104 8.43 10.09 1.82
CA PRO A 104 7.90 9.21 0.78
C PRO A 104 8.88 8.11 0.35
N ASN A 105 10.13 8.13 0.81
CA ASN A 105 11.16 7.14 0.45
C ASN A 105 11.32 6.04 1.51
N THR A 106 10.81 6.22 2.73
CA THR A 106 10.70 5.15 3.72
C THR A 106 9.42 4.36 3.46
N ILE A 107 9.52 3.33 2.64
CA ILE A 107 8.40 2.56 2.11
C ILE A 107 8.12 1.34 3.00
N TYR A 108 6.86 1.21 3.45
CA TYR A 108 6.37 0.02 4.16
C TYR A 108 5.72 -0.98 3.21
N ALA A 109 5.00 -0.49 2.19
CA ALA A 109 4.35 -1.33 1.18
C ALA A 109 4.13 -0.56 -0.13
N GLU A 110 4.04 -1.30 -1.24
CA GLU A 110 3.64 -0.77 -2.55
C GLU A 110 2.48 -1.58 -3.13
N SER A 111 1.57 -0.90 -3.84
CA SER A 111 0.55 -1.55 -4.64
C SER A 111 1.14 -2.24 -5.86
N GLY A 112 0.33 -3.08 -6.52
CA GLY A 112 0.62 -3.47 -7.89
C GLY A 112 0.56 -2.27 -8.84
N ASP A 113 1.20 -2.42 -10.01
CA ASP A 113 1.16 -1.43 -11.09
C ASP A 113 -0.27 -1.28 -11.64
N PHE A 114 -0.81 -0.07 -11.64
CA PHE A 114 -2.14 0.22 -12.19
C PHE A 114 -2.11 1.41 -13.15
N ARG A 115 -3.13 1.49 -14.01
CA ARG A 115 -3.28 2.62 -14.94
C ARG A 115 -4.13 3.71 -14.30
N LEU A 116 -3.64 4.93 -14.34
CA LEU A 116 -4.38 6.13 -13.93
C LEU A 116 -4.96 6.81 -15.18
N ILE A 117 -6.26 7.12 -15.16
CA ILE A 117 -6.97 7.83 -16.23
C ILE A 117 -7.63 9.09 -15.68
N PRO A 118 -7.89 10.11 -16.53
CA PRO A 118 -8.67 11.28 -16.14
C PRO A 118 -10.03 10.94 -15.49
#